data_AF-A0A533SDZ3-F1
#
_entry.id   AF-A0A533SDZ3-F1
#
_cell.length_a   1.000
_cell.length_b   1.000
_cell.length_c   1.000
_cell.angle_alpha   90.00
_cell.angle_beta   90.00
_cell.angle_gamma   90.00
#
_symmetry.space_group_name_H-M   'P 1'
#
loop_
_entity.id
_entity.type
_entity.pdbx_description
1 polymer ?
#
loop_
_entity_poly.entity_id
_entity_poly.type
_entity_poly.pdbx_seq_one_letter_code
_entity_poly.pdbx_strand_id
1 'polypeptide(L)'
;MKQENIKAEKMRLIDPDPMSIFLSVLGAVGSVASIISYLEQRKERTYWSDKYSERKRAQLIEAVADIESNLTQIEGQIQKLKIFIQLYGENSKPINRRPFRFGEVKIFFHHKAFQEFGQLHVKTTTLTTKVVRSVYNALNLIDELGIEVDKGHFKRLIELQSELNLAISGDTSYEQAIDLNIKVIDMARDVANRMREDFGLEPSPDQDSGVPRW
;
A
#
# COMPACT_ATOMS: atom_id res chain seq x y z
N MET A 1 -41.29 32.78 -4.54
CA MET A 1 -40.65 32.80 -3.20
C MET A 1 -40.38 31.41 -2.58
N LYS A 2 -41.36 30.51 -2.35
CA LYS A 2 -41.03 29.17 -1.76
C LYS A 2 -40.23 28.23 -2.68
N GLN A 3 -40.35 28.36 -4.01
CA GLN A 3 -39.57 27.55 -4.96
C GLN A 3 -38.14 28.06 -5.22
N GLU A 4 -37.85 29.33 -4.91
CA GLU A 4 -36.49 29.88 -5.01
C GLU A 4 -35.61 29.46 -3.82
N ASN A 5 -36.21 29.30 -2.64
CA ASN A 5 -35.48 28.77 -1.48
C ASN A 5 -35.13 27.28 -1.61
N ILE A 6 -35.94 26.46 -2.30
CA ILE A 6 -35.59 25.07 -2.60
C ILE A 6 -34.43 25.00 -3.62
N LYS A 7 -34.24 26.04 -4.45
CA LYS A 7 -33.09 26.18 -5.36
C LYS A 7 -31.84 26.71 -4.65
N ALA A 8 -31.98 27.57 -3.64
CA ALA A 8 -30.85 28.06 -2.82
C ALA A 8 -30.36 27.00 -1.82
N GLU A 9 -31.26 26.10 -1.41
CA GLU A 9 -30.97 24.91 -0.60
C GLU A 9 -30.72 23.66 -1.47
N LYS A 10 -30.44 23.84 -2.78
CA LYS A 10 -29.39 23.05 -3.43
C LYS A 10 -28.06 23.47 -2.80
N MET A 11 -27.93 23.00 -1.56
CA MET A 11 -26.79 22.98 -0.70
C MET A 11 -25.52 22.83 -1.54
N ARG A 12 -24.46 23.53 -1.15
CA ARG A 12 -23.09 23.34 -1.69
C ARG A 12 -22.69 21.87 -1.53
N LEU A 13 -23.09 21.03 -2.49
CA LEU A 13 -22.66 19.65 -2.58
C LEU A 13 -21.21 19.69 -3.02
N ILE A 14 -20.39 18.92 -2.32
CA ILE A 14 -18.97 18.81 -2.60
C ILE A 14 -18.75 17.47 -3.28
N ASP A 15 -18.06 17.49 -4.42
CA ASP A 15 -17.74 16.33 -5.24
C ASP A 15 -16.23 16.04 -5.13
N PRO A 16 -15.78 15.28 -4.12
CA PRO A 16 -14.40 14.85 -4.07
C PRO A 16 -14.17 13.66 -5.00
N ASP A 17 -13.01 13.64 -5.65
CA ASP A 17 -12.66 12.55 -6.54
C ASP A 17 -12.01 11.38 -5.76
N PRO A 18 -12.64 10.19 -5.72
CA PRO A 18 -12.08 9.02 -5.05
C PRO A 18 -10.77 8.52 -5.69
N MET A 19 -10.49 8.87 -6.96
CA MET A 19 -9.28 8.47 -7.68
C MET A 19 -8.00 8.94 -6.98
N SER A 20 -8.05 10.08 -6.30
CA SER A 20 -6.93 10.60 -5.51
C SER A 20 -6.43 9.61 -4.44
N ILE A 21 -7.36 8.91 -3.78
CA ILE A 21 -7.04 7.92 -2.75
C ILE A 21 -6.41 6.68 -3.41
N PHE A 22 -6.98 6.18 -4.50
CA PHE A 22 -6.43 5.02 -5.22
C PHE A 22 -5.01 5.28 -5.73
N LEU A 23 -4.75 6.44 -6.33
CA LEU A 23 -3.41 6.79 -6.80
C LEU A 23 -2.40 6.87 -5.66
N SER A 24 -2.81 7.37 -4.50
CA SER A 24 -1.95 7.40 -3.30
C SER A 24 -1.57 5.97 -2.86
N VAL A 25 -2.52 5.04 -2.93
CA VAL A 25 -2.29 3.62 -2.60
C VAL A 25 -1.38 2.95 -3.62
N LEU A 26 -1.66 3.11 -4.92
CA LEU A 26 -0.80 2.59 -5.99
C LEU A 26 0.63 3.12 -5.89
N GLY A 27 0.81 4.39 -5.51
CA GLY A 27 2.13 4.95 -5.25
C GLY A 27 2.87 4.26 -4.10
N ALA A 28 2.18 3.98 -2.99
CA ALA A 28 2.76 3.23 -1.87
C ALA A 28 3.13 1.80 -2.26
N VAL A 29 2.24 1.08 -2.93
CA VAL A 29 2.52 -0.29 -3.39
C VAL A 29 3.64 -0.31 -4.45
N GLY A 30 3.68 0.69 -5.33
CA GLY A 30 4.76 0.91 -6.28
C GLY A 30 6.12 1.13 -5.61
N SER A 31 6.16 1.77 -4.45
CA SER A 31 7.39 1.86 -3.67
C SER A 31 7.89 0.49 -3.20
N VAL A 32 7.00 -0.40 -2.75
CA VAL A 32 7.37 -1.78 -2.41
C VAL A 32 7.93 -2.51 -3.63
N ALA A 33 7.27 -2.39 -4.79
CA ALA A 33 7.76 -2.99 -6.03
C ALA A 33 9.14 -2.46 -6.45
N SER A 34 9.47 -1.19 -6.15
CA SER A 34 10.77 -0.58 -6.46
C SER A 34 11.97 -1.24 -5.75
N ILE A 35 11.71 -2.08 -4.74
CA ILE A 35 12.76 -2.90 -4.12
C ILE A 35 13.49 -3.73 -5.17
N ILE A 36 12.79 -4.18 -6.22
CA ILE A 36 13.41 -4.95 -7.29
C ILE A 36 14.50 -4.18 -8.04
N SER A 37 14.18 -2.95 -8.47
CA SER A 37 15.10 -2.09 -9.22
C SER A 37 16.34 -1.80 -8.41
N TYR A 38 16.18 -1.65 -7.10
CA TYR A 38 17.29 -1.48 -6.18
C TYR A 38 18.20 -2.72 -6.11
N LEU A 39 17.61 -3.91 -5.97
CA LEU A 39 18.37 -5.17 -5.90
C LEU A 39 19.13 -5.46 -7.19
N GLU A 40 18.55 -5.17 -8.36
CA GLU A 40 19.21 -5.36 -9.66
C GLU A 40 20.47 -4.50 -9.82
N GLN A 41 20.47 -3.29 -9.26
CA GLN A 41 21.58 -2.33 -9.37
C GLN A 41 22.74 -2.65 -8.42
N ARG A 42 22.52 -3.46 -7.38
CA ARG A 42 23.44 -3.66 -6.25
C ARG A 42 24.64 -4.59 -6.53
N LYS A 43 24.97 -4.89 -7.78
CA LYS A 43 25.85 -6.02 -8.15
C LYS A 43 27.29 -6.05 -7.59
N GLU A 44 27.83 -5.02 -6.94
CA GLU A 44 29.26 -5.01 -6.54
C GLU A 44 29.57 -4.20 -5.27
N ARG A 45 29.00 -4.57 -4.11
CA ARG A 45 29.46 -4.01 -2.82
C ARG A 45 29.71 -5.10 -1.79
N THR A 46 30.98 -5.44 -1.59
CA THR A 46 31.45 -6.28 -0.48
C THR A 46 31.49 -5.43 0.79
N TYR A 47 30.72 -5.78 1.82
CA TYR A 47 30.76 -5.09 3.12
C TYR A 47 31.02 -6.06 4.27
N TRP A 48 31.90 -5.63 5.17
CA TRP A 48 32.27 -6.27 6.44
C TRP A 48 31.60 -5.52 7.61
N SER A 49 30.87 -6.19 8.52
CA SER A 49 30.71 -5.73 9.92
C SER A 49 29.91 -6.72 10.80
N ASP A 50 30.58 -7.38 11.75
CA ASP A 50 29.97 -8.39 12.64
C ASP A 50 29.25 -7.83 13.88
N LYS A 51 29.43 -6.55 14.24
CA LYS A 51 28.92 -6.04 15.54
C LYS A 51 27.71 -5.08 15.46
N TYR A 52 27.47 -4.46 14.31
CA TYR A 52 26.26 -3.65 14.08
C TYR A 52 25.15 -4.42 13.34
N SER A 53 25.41 -5.68 12.99
CA SER A 53 24.53 -6.57 12.24
C SER A 53 23.19 -6.81 12.95
N GLU A 54 23.19 -7.23 14.22
CA GLU A 54 21.95 -7.61 14.92
C GLU A 54 20.99 -6.44 15.12
N ARG A 55 21.49 -5.27 15.56
CA ARG A 55 20.65 -4.08 15.73
C ARG A 55 20.03 -3.63 14.41
N LYS A 56 20.83 -3.62 13.33
CA LYS A 56 20.33 -3.25 11.99
C LYS A 56 19.34 -4.28 11.45
N ARG A 57 19.54 -5.57 11.73
CA ARG A 57 18.56 -6.63 11.42
C ARG A 57 17.24 -6.41 12.16
N ALA A 58 17.28 -6.11 13.46
CA ALA A 58 16.09 -5.77 14.23
C ALA A 58 15.35 -4.54 13.65
N GLN A 59 16.09 -3.51 13.24
CA GLN A 59 15.52 -2.34 12.57
C GLN A 59 14.91 -2.68 11.20
N LEU A 60 15.51 -3.61 10.46
CA LEU A 60 14.98 -4.06 9.18
C LEU A 60 13.67 -4.82 9.38
N ILE A 61 13.62 -5.70 10.37
CA ILE A 61 12.41 -6.43 10.77
C ILE A 61 11.29 -5.45 11.15
N GLU A 62 11.61 -4.43 11.97
CA GLU A 62 10.66 -3.39 12.35
C GLU A 62 10.15 -2.62 11.12
N ALA A 63 11.04 -2.23 10.21
CA ALA A 63 10.68 -1.53 8.99
C ALA A 63 9.74 -2.38 8.09
N VAL A 64 10.01 -3.68 7.95
CA VAL A 64 9.18 -4.59 7.16
C VAL A 64 7.82 -4.85 7.82
N ALA A 65 7.79 -5.02 9.15
CA ALA A 65 6.55 -5.14 9.91
C ALA A 65 5.68 -3.87 9.81
N ASP A 66 6.31 -2.70 9.79
CA ASP A 66 5.63 -1.43 9.56
C ASP A 66 5.02 -1.36 8.15
N ILE A 67 5.71 -1.85 7.12
CA ILE A 67 5.16 -1.93 5.76
C ILE A 67 3.89 -2.78 5.77
N GLU A 68 3.95 -3.99 6.32
CA GLU A 68 2.83 -4.93 6.40
C GLU A 68 1.62 -4.34 7.16
N SER A 69 1.87 -3.79 8.35
CA SER A 69 0.84 -3.20 9.22
C SER A 69 0.16 -2.01 8.54
N ASN A 70 0.93 -1.11 7.92
CA ASN A 70 0.37 0.06 7.24
C ASN A 70 -0.39 -0.34 5.96
N LEU A 71 0.09 -1.33 5.20
CA LEU A 71 -0.64 -1.88 4.04
C LEU A 71 -1.99 -2.49 4.44
N THR A 72 -2.04 -3.22 5.56
CA THR A 72 -3.31 -3.76 6.10
C THR A 72 -4.29 -2.63 6.48
N GLN A 73 -3.79 -1.55 7.06
CA GLN A 73 -4.65 -0.40 7.38
C GLN A 73 -5.13 0.35 6.13
N ILE A 74 -4.31 0.41 5.07
CA ILE A 74 -4.65 0.98 3.77
C ILE A 74 -5.77 0.16 3.11
N GLU A 75 -5.68 -1.17 3.12
CA GLU A 75 -6.75 -2.06 2.64
C GLU A 75 -8.07 -1.71 3.31
N GLY A 76 -8.06 -1.57 4.65
CA GLY A 76 -9.24 -1.15 5.41
C GLY A 76 -9.77 0.23 5.01
N GLN A 77 -8.92 1.16 4.53
CA GLN A 77 -9.39 2.45 4.00
C GLN A 77 -10.01 2.29 2.60
N ILE A 78 -9.45 1.43 1.74
CA ILE A 78 -10.02 1.14 0.41
C ILE A 78 -11.40 0.49 0.55
N GLN A 79 -11.59 -0.44 1.50
CA GLN A 79 -12.90 -1.04 1.78
C GLN A 79 -13.91 0.01 2.25
N LYS A 80 -13.51 0.96 3.10
CA LYS A 80 -14.36 2.10 3.48
C LYS A 80 -14.72 2.97 2.28
N LEU A 81 -13.75 3.26 1.41
CA LEU A 81 -13.98 4.03 0.20
C LEU A 81 -15.00 3.35 -0.72
N LYS A 82 -14.93 2.02 -0.88
CA LYS A 82 -15.93 1.23 -1.63
C LYS A 82 -17.35 1.49 -1.10
N ILE A 83 -17.54 1.49 0.22
CA ILE A 83 -18.81 1.78 0.87
C ILE A 83 -19.26 3.23 0.58
N PHE A 84 -18.35 4.21 0.68
CA PHE A 84 -18.67 5.61 0.34
C PHE A 84 -19.17 5.76 -1.10
N ILE A 85 -18.46 5.15 -2.06
CA ILE A 85 -18.84 5.20 -3.47
C ILE A 85 -20.22 4.52 -3.67
N GLN A 86 -20.49 3.41 -2.99
CA GLN A 86 -21.79 2.72 -3.08
C GLN A 86 -22.95 3.50 -2.47
N LEU A 87 -22.72 4.20 -1.35
CA LEU A 87 -23.78 4.93 -0.64
C LEU A 87 -24.08 6.31 -1.26
N TYR A 88 -23.05 6.98 -1.77
CA TYR A 88 -23.14 8.39 -2.18
C TYR A 88 -22.81 8.63 -3.66
N GLY A 89 -22.39 7.58 -4.38
CA GLY A 89 -22.18 7.66 -5.82
C GLY A 89 -23.50 7.91 -6.56
N GLU A 90 -23.44 8.71 -7.62
CA GLU A 90 -24.61 8.97 -8.45
C GLU A 90 -25.22 7.66 -9.00
N ASN A 91 -26.52 7.44 -8.78
CA ASN A 91 -27.20 6.18 -9.13
C ASN A 91 -27.50 6.01 -10.63
N SER A 92 -27.06 6.94 -11.48
CA SER A 92 -27.36 6.95 -12.92
C SER A 92 -26.78 5.77 -13.70
N LYS A 93 -25.64 5.24 -13.23
CA LYS A 93 -25.01 4.01 -13.75
C LYS A 93 -24.37 3.23 -12.61
N PRO A 94 -24.49 1.88 -12.58
CA PRO A 94 -23.79 1.07 -11.60
C PRO A 94 -22.27 1.22 -11.77
N ILE A 95 -21.56 1.28 -10.64
CA ILE A 95 -20.12 1.56 -10.53
C ILE A 95 -19.28 0.58 -11.37
N ASN A 96 -19.76 -0.66 -11.48
CA ASN A 96 -19.13 -1.74 -12.25
C ASN A 96 -18.99 -1.47 -13.76
N ARG A 97 -19.72 -0.48 -14.29
CA ARG A 97 -19.66 -0.08 -15.70
C ARG A 97 -19.00 1.28 -15.93
N ARG A 98 -18.59 1.98 -14.86
CA ARG A 98 -17.94 3.29 -14.96
C ARG A 98 -16.43 3.12 -15.14
N PRO A 99 -15.81 3.72 -16.16
CA PRO A 99 -14.37 3.64 -16.37
C PRO A 99 -13.62 4.28 -15.19
N PHE A 100 -12.49 3.69 -14.81
CA PHE A 100 -11.65 4.19 -13.73
C PHE A 100 -10.85 5.42 -14.19
N ARG A 101 -11.46 6.62 -14.11
CA ARG A 101 -10.91 7.90 -14.58
C ARG A 101 -11.38 9.05 -13.70
N PHE A 102 -10.59 10.12 -13.62
CA PHE A 102 -10.92 11.31 -12.85
C PHE A 102 -12.27 11.89 -13.30
N GLY A 103 -13.11 12.22 -12.32
CA GLY A 103 -14.41 12.84 -12.50
C GLY A 103 -15.53 11.91 -12.98
N GLU A 104 -15.25 10.63 -13.27
CA GLU A 104 -16.25 9.69 -13.78
C GLU A 104 -17.24 9.23 -12.68
N VAL A 105 -16.75 9.06 -11.45
CA VAL A 105 -17.59 8.84 -10.29
C VAL A 105 -17.84 10.19 -9.63
N LYS A 106 -19.09 10.63 -9.70
CA LYS A 106 -19.59 11.81 -8.99
C LYS A 106 -20.14 11.38 -7.65
N ILE A 107 -19.54 11.88 -6.57
CA ILE A 107 -19.97 11.60 -5.19
C ILE A 107 -20.44 12.91 -4.58
N PHE A 108 -21.75 13.09 -4.50
CA PHE A 108 -22.30 14.35 -4.01
C PHE A 108 -22.46 14.30 -2.49
N PHE A 109 -21.53 14.92 -1.76
CA PHE A 109 -21.58 14.97 -0.31
C PHE A 109 -22.21 16.24 0.24
N HIS A 110 -23.02 16.08 1.28
CA HIS A 110 -23.27 17.13 2.27
C HIS A 110 -22.02 17.34 3.15
N HIS A 111 -21.95 18.49 3.83
CA HIS A 111 -20.76 18.90 4.58
C HIS A 111 -20.23 17.83 5.55
N LYS A 112 -21.10 17.14 6.30
CA LYS A 112 -20.70 16.07 7.22
C LYS A 112 -20.05 14.88 6.51
N ALA A 113 -20.67 14.36 5.46
CA ALA A 113 -20.13 13.24 4.69
C ALA A 113 -18.79 13.62 3.99
N PHE A 114 -18.66 14.88 3.56
CA PHE A 114 -17.41 15.39 3.02
C PHE A 114 -16.29 15.44 4.09
N GLN A 115 -16.60 15.81 5.33
CA GLN A 115 -15.63 15.77 6.43
C GLN A 115 -15.15 14.34 6.70
N GLU A 116 -16.05 13.36 6.68
CA GLU A 116 -15.70 11.94 6.84
C GLU A 116 -14.83 11.42 5.68
N PHE A 117 -15.17 11.79 4.44
CA PHE A 117 -14.31 11.52 3.28
C PHE A 117 -12.93 12.19 3.42
N GLY A 118 -12.89 13.44 3.88
CA GLY A 118 -11.65 14.16 4.12
C GLY A 118 -10.75 13.45 5.14
N GLN A 119 -11.33 12.94 6.23
CA GLN A 119 -10.60 12.13 7.21
C GLN A 119 -10.08 10.82 6.60
N LEU A 120 -10.88 10.15 5.77
CA LEU A 120 -10.48 8.95 5.04
C LEU A 120 -9.28 9.24 4.12
N HIS A 121 -9.34 10.34 3.35
CA HIS A 121 -8.27 10.75 2.45
C HIS A 121 -6.98 11.06 3.24
N VAL A 122 -7.05 11.92 4.25
CA VAL A 122 -5.88 12.29 5.09
C VAL A 122 -5.26 11.06 5.74
N LYS A 123 -6.09 10.16 6.29
CA LYS A 123 -5.60 8.92 6.90
C LYS A 123 -4.91 8.02 5.88
N THR A 124 -5.49 7.84 4.70
CA THR A 124 -4.90 7.03 3.64
C THR A 124 -3.56 7.60 3.21
N THR A 125 -3.49 8.90 2.92
CA THR A 125 -2.24 9.59 2.52
C THR A 125 -1.16 9.52 3.61
N THR A 126 -1.56 9.58 4.88
CA THR A 126 -0.62 9.41 6.00
C THR A 126 -0.03 8.00 6.02
N LEU A 127 -0.88 6.97 5.86
CA LEU A 127 -0.45 5.58 5.83
C LEU A 127 0.43 5.28 4.60
N THR A 128 0.07 5.79 3.42
CA THR A 128 0.88 5.60 2.20
C THR A 128 2.26 6.23 2.35
N THR A 129 2.34 7.43 2.94
CA THR A 129 3.62 8.08 3.27
C THR A 129 4.46 7.25 4.23
N LYS A 130 3.84 6.62 5.25
CA LYS A 130 4.54 5.72 6.17
C LYS A 130 5.11 4.50 5.44
N VAL A 131 4.32 3.84 4.59
CA VAL A 131 4.78 2.71 3.76
C VAL A 131 6.01 3.11 2.95
N VAL A 132 5.94 4.22 2.21
CA VAL A 132 7.06 4.70 1.39
C VAL A 132 8.32 4.91 2.23
N ARG A 133 8.21 5.56 3.40
CA ARG A 133 9.36 5.77 4.30
C ARG A 133 9.94 4.47 4.83
N SER A 134 9.08 3.53 5.26
CA SER A 134 9.54 2.22 5.76
C SER A 134 10.21 1.40 4.66
N VAL A 135 9.74 1.48 3.41
CA VAL A 135 10.41 0.87 2.25
C VAL A 135 11.80 1.47 2.05
N TYR A 136 11.95 2.79 2.02
CA TYR A 136 13.27 3.41 1.88
C TYR A 136 14.21 3.04 3.03
N ASN A 137 13.70 2.98 4.26
CA ASN A 137 14.48 2.52 5.41
C ASN A 137 14.92 1.06 5.25
N ALA A 138 14.00 0.17 4.86
CA ALA A 138 14.31 -1.24 4.61
C ALA A 138 15.37 -1.40 3.51
N LEU A 139 15.28 -0.62 2.42
CA LEU A 139 16.28 -0.64 1.35
C LEU A 139 17.67 -0.24 1.82
N ASN A 140 17.79 0.84 2.60
CA ASN A 140 19.06 1.26 3.16
C ASN A 140 19.65 0.19 4.09
N LEU A 141 18.80 -0.42 4.94
CA LEU A 141 19.23 -1.47 5.87
C LEU A 141 19.65 -2.75 5.13
N ILE A 142 18.93 -3.14 4.08
CA ILE A 142 19.30 -4.25 3.19
C ILE A 142 20.68 -3.97 2.58
N ASP A 143 20.94 -2.73 2.12
CA ASP A 143 22.24 -2.33 1.59
C ASP A 143 23.36 -2.49 2.62
N GLU A 144 23.15 -1.90 3.78
CA GLU A 144 24.14 -1.85 4.86
C GLU A 144 24.45 -3.24 5.44
N LEU A 145 23.47 -4.14 5.42
CA LEU A 145 23.60 -5.51 5.94
C LEU A 145 24.16 -6.51 4.94
N GLY A 146 24.37 -6.14 3.67
CA GLY A 146 24.86 -7.09 2.68
C GLY A 146 23.84 -8.19 2.31
N ILE A 147 22.54 -8.03 2.64
CA ILE A 147 21.58 -9.15 2.49
C ILE A 147 21.31 -9.43 1.02
N GLU A 148 21.54 -10.68 0.61
CA GLU A 148 21.07 -11.20 -0.66
C GLU A 148 19.61 -11.60 -0.55
N VAL A 149 18.80 -11.15 -1.51
CA VAL A 149 17.38 -11.48 -1.58
C VAL A 149 17.22 -12.71 -2.45
N ASP A 150 16.53 -13.73 -1.94
CA ASP A 150 16.30 -14.97 -2.68
C ASP A 150 15.54 -14.74 -4.00
N LYS A 151 15.78 -15.63 -4.97
CA LYS A 151 15.13 -15.61 -6.29
C LYS A 151 13.60 -15.65 -6.20
N GLY A 152 13.05 -16.29 -5.16
CA GLY A 152 11.62 -16.33 -4.89
C GLY A 152 11.02 -14.94 -4.67
N HIS A 153 11.62 -14.12 -3.82
CA HIS A 153 11.17 -12.74 -3.57
C HIS A 153 11.31 -11.87 -4.80
N PHE A 154 12.43 -12.03 -5.51
CA PHE A 154 12.66 -11.32 -6.76
C PHE A 154 11.55 -11.58 -7.77
N LYS A 155 11.19 -12.85 -7.99
CA LYS A 155 10.07 -13.23 -8.85
C LYS A 155 8.76 -12.60 -8.38
N ARG A 156 8.50 -12.60 -7.07
CA ARG A 156 7.28 -12.04 -6.51
C ARG A 156 7.17 -10.53 -6.67
N LEU A 157 8.29 -9.82 -6.56
CA LEU A 157 8.38 -8.39 -6.85
C LEU A 157 8.13 -8.08 -8.34
N ILE A 158 8.59 -8.93 -9.27
CA ILE A 158 8.24 -8.83 -10.70
C ILE A 158 6.73 -9.00 -10.89
N GLU A 159 6.15 -10.03 -10.27
CA GLU A 159 4.70 -10.27 -10.34
C GLU A 159 3.93 -9.05 -9.81
N LEU A 160 4.35 -8.47 -8.68
CA LEU A 160 3.76 -7.25 -8.12
C LEU A 160 3.87 -6.07 -9.10
N GLN A 161 5.03 -5.85 -9.71
CA GLN A 161 5.23 -4.80 -10.70
C GLN A 161 4.32 -5.00 -11.93
N SER A 162 4.18 -6.23 -12.41
CA SER A 162 3.29 -6.56 -13.52
C SER A 162 1.83 -6.24 -13.20
N GLU A 163 1.37 -6.58 -11.99
CA GLU A 163 0.00 -6.31 -11.55
C GLU A 163 -0.25 -4.80 -11.32
N LEU A 164 0.74 -4.08 -10.81
CA LEU A 164 0.69 -2.62 -10.73
C LEU A 164 0.57 -1.97 -12.11
N ASN A 165 1.32 -2.47 -13.09
CA ASN A 165 1.22 -1.98 -14.46
C ASN A 165 -0.18 -2.19 -15.01
N LEU A 166 -0.82 -3.34 -14.75
CA LEU A 166 -2.22 -3.60 -15.13
C LEU A 166 -3.20 -2.63 -14.44
N ALA A 167 -2.97 -2.33 -13.15
CA ALA A 167 -3.79 -1.38 -12.41
C ALA A 167 -3.69 0.07 -12.95
N ILE A 168 -2.54 0.43 -13.55
CA ILE A 168 -2.28 1.77 -14.09
C ILE A 168 -2.63 1.87 -15.60
N SER A 169 -2.44 0.81 -16.38
CA SER A 169 -2.47 0.86 -17.85
C SER A 169 -3.86 1.01 -18.47
N GLY A 170 -4.92 0.81 -17.69
CA GLY A 170 -6.25 1.39 -17.99
C GLY A 170 -7.05 0.78 -19.15
N ASP A 171 -8.08 0.02 -18.78
CA ASP A 171 -9.48 0.16 -19.26
C ASP A 171 -10.36 -0.62 -18.27
N THR A 172 -10.15 -0.34 -16.99
CA THR A 172 -10.82 -1.02 -15.88
C THR A 172 -12.02 -0.23 -15.43
N SER A 173 -13.04 -0.94 -14.92
CA SER A 173 -14.11 -0.28 -14.18
C SER A 173 -13.65 0.10 -12.78
N TYR A 174 -14.38 1.00 -12.10
CA TYR A 174 -14.10 1.32 -10.69
C TYR A 174 -14.14 0.10 -9.76
N GLU A 175 -15.04 -0.86 -10.02
CA GLU A 175 -15.10 -2.10 -9.25
C GLU A 175 -13.83 -2.93 -9.45
N GLN A 176 -13.44 -3.13 -10.71
CA GLN A 176 -12.19 -3.83 -11.03
C GLN A 176 -10.97 -3.11 -10.46
N ALA A 177 -10.95 -1.78 -10.49
CA ALA A 177 -9.86 -1.00 -9.92
C ALA A 177 -9.77 -1.16 -8.40
N ILE A 178 -10.89 -1.23 -7.68
CA ILE A 178 -10.92 -1.54 -6.25
C ILE A 178 -10.33 -2.93 -5.99
N ASP A 179 -10.82 -3.93 -6.71
CA ASP A 179 -10.39 -5.32 -6.52
C ASP A 179 -8.90 -5.49 -6.87
N LEU A 180 -8.43 -4.82 -7.92
CA LEU A 180 -7.00 -4.76 -8.28
C LEU A 180 -6.18 -4.06 -7.19
N ASN A 181 -6.65 -2.95 -6.61
CA ASN A 181 -5.96 -2.28 -5.51
C ASN A 181 -5.81 -3.20 -4.30
N ILE A 182 -6.87 -3.94 -3.94
CA ILE A 182 -6.81 -4.93 -2.86
C ILE A 182 -5.79 -6.02 -3.20
N LYS A 183 -5.87 -6.59 -4.41
CA LYS A 183 -4.94 -7.63 -4.87
C LYS A 183 -3.48 -7.18 -4.79
N VAL A 184 -3.14 -5.98 -5.26
CA VAL A 184 -1.75 -5.50 -5.22
C VAL A 184 -1.29 -5.16 -3.80
N ILE A 185 -2.19 -4.71 -2.91
CA ILE A 185 -1.89 -4.57 -1.48
C ILE A 185 -1.56 -5.94 -0.87
N ASP A 186 -2.36 -6.97 -1.16
CA ASP A 186 -2.16 -8.34 -0.65
C ASP A 186 -0.82 -8.91 -1.10
N MET A 187 -0.49 -8.74 -2.37
CA MET A 187 0.79 -9.16 -2.92
C MET A 187 1.97 -8.42 -2.27
N ALA A 188 1.84 -7.11 -2.03
CA ALA A 188 2.88 -6.34 -1.35
C ALA A 188 3.05 -6.76 0.12
N ARG A 189 1.96 -7.13 0.81
CA ARG A 189 2.04 -7.72 2.17
C ARG A 189 2.71 -9.08 2.17
N ASP A 190 2.36 -9.95 1.23
CA ASP A 190 3.00 -11.26 1.07
C ASP A 190 4.51 -11.12 0.83
N VAL A 191 4.94 -10.17 0.00
CA VAL A 191 6.36 -9.82 -0.17
C VAL A 191 6.97 -9.37 1.17
N ALA A 192 6.34 -8.44 1.88
CA ALA A 192 6.84 -7.97 3.16
C ALA A 192 6.96 -9.10 4.19
N ASN A 193 5.93 -9.95 4.34
CA ASN A 193 5.96 -11.06 5.28
C ASN A 193 7.10 -12.05 4.98
N ARG A 194 7.29 -12.38 3.71
CA ARG A 194 8.36 -13.27 3.27
C ARG A 194 9.76 -12.68 3.48
N MET A 195 9.93 -11.38 3.21
CA MET A 195 11.17 -10.68 3.54
C MET A 195 11.46 -10.74 5.04
N ARG A 196 10.42 -10.59 5.87
CA ARG A 196 10.50 -10.81 7.31
C ARG A 196 11.10 -12.19 7.63
N GLU A 197 10.49 -13.25 7.11
CA GLU A 197 10.85 -14.66 7.35
C GLU A 197 12.33 -14.92 7.01
N ASP A 198 12.74 -14.53 5.80
CA ASP A 198 14.08 -14.82 5.26
C ASP A 198 15.22 -14.02 5.91
N PHE A 199 14.93 -12.86 6.52
CA PHE A 199 15.94 -12.10 7.25
C PHE A 199 16.29 -12.69 8.62
N GLY A 200 15.74 -13.88 8.94
CA GLY A 200 16.10 -14.73 10.07
C GLY A 200 15.09 -14.68 11.20
N LEU A 201 13.80 -14.83 10.90
CA LEU A 201 12.72 -14.65 11.87
C LEU A 201 12.24 -15.89 12.63
N GLU A 202 12.86 -17.05 12.46
CA GLU A 202 12.73 -18.10 13.46
C GLU A 202 14.07 -18.26 14.18
N PRO A 203 14.12 -18.20 15.53
CA PRO A 203 15.23 -18.82 16.22
C PRO A 203 15.24 -20.27 15.72
N SER A 204 16.34 -20.71 15.10
CA SER A 204 16.53 -22.12 14.83
C SER A 204 16.25 -22.85 16.15
N PRO A 205 15.26 -23.76 16.21
CA PRO A 205 14.96 -24.51 17.43
C PRO A 205 16.18 -25.25 18.00
N ASP A 206 17.22 -25.40 17.17
CA ASP A 206 18.45 -26.12 17.49
C ASP A 206 19.63 -25.24 17.93
N GLN A 207 19.48 -23.92 18.06
CA GLN A 207 20.59 -23.04 18.50
C GLN A 207 20.56 -22.64 19.98
N ASP A 208 19.56 -23.07 20.76
CA ASP A 208 19.46 -22.78 22.20
C ASP A 208 19.73 -24.00 23.10
N SER A 209 20.47 -25.00 22.61
CA SER A 209 21.07 -26.00 23.50
C SER A 209 22.41 -25.50 24.03
N GLY A 210 22.40 -24.35 24.72
CA GLY A 210 23.49 -23.85 25.56
C GLY A 210 23.75 -24.73 26.79
N VAL A 211 23.66 -26.05 26.64
CA VAL A 211 24.01 -27.03 27.65
C VAL A 211 25.48 -27.37 27.46
N PRO A 212 26.37 -27.02 28.41
CA PRO A 212 27.73 -27.51 28.40
C PRO A 212 27.70 -29.03 28.49
N ARG A 213 28.23 -29.72 27.48
CA ARG A 213 28.53 -31.15 27.61
C ARG A 213 29.75 -31.27 28.51
N TRP A 214 29.51 -31.67 29.75
CA TRP A 214 30.53 -32.23 30.64
C TRP A 214 30.87 -33.65 30.20
#